data_AF-A0A847UXY1-F1
#
_entry.id   AF-A0A847UXY1-F1
#
_cell.length_a   1.000
_cell.length_b   1.000
_cell.length_c   1.000
_cell.angle_alpha   90.00
_cell.angle_beta   90.00
_cell.angle_gamma   90.00
#
_symmetry.space_group_name_H-M   'P 1'
#
loop_
_entity.id
_entity.type
_entity.pdbx_description
1 polymer ?
#
loop_
_entity_poly.entity_id
_entity_poly.type
_entity_poly.pdbx_seq_one_letter_code
_entity_poly.pdbx_strand_id
1 'polypeptide(L)'
;MRPCRGRRRGQRWITEIPETRRFEPEGGSKGEAVMVTLEELEAIRLVDLLELQQQEAALYVGVSRKAFWNDLRSGRKKVASALVYGLGIRIEGGSYLLREGGTETSPSPGLEPEGKARMDDQVRLLELEMEVIEERLRRIRSRMEALGLEAR
;
A
#
# COMPACT_ATOMS: atom_id res chain seq x y z
N MET A 1 -4.89 31.79 23.95
CA MET A 1 -5.43 31.22 22.70
C MET A 1 -5.23 29.71 22.75
N ARG A 2 -6.30 28.91 22.67
CA ARG A 2 -6.16 27.45 22.50
C ARG A 2 -5.77 27.22 21.03
N PRO A 3 -4.69 26.49 20.70
CA PRO A 3 -4.41 26.19 19.31
C PRO A 3 -5.63 25.44 18.77
N CYS A 4 -6.21 25.96 17.70
CA CYS A 4 -7.27 25.26 16.96
C CYS A 4 -6.63 23.96 16.47
N ARG A 5 -6.79 22.87 17.23
CA ARG A 5 -6.34 21.55 16.81
C ARG A 5 -7.23 21.21 15.62
N GLY A 6 -6.66 21.33 14.42
CA GLY A 6 -7.34 20.96 13.19
C GLY A 6 -7.96 19.58 13.31
N ARG A 7 -8.97 19.30 12.48
CA ARG A 7 -9.65 18.00 12.46
C ARG A 7 -8.61 16.88 12.48
N ARG A 8 -8.73 15.96 13.45
CA ARG A 8 -7.82 14.81 13.55
C ARG A 8 -7.82 14.06 12.23
N ARG A 9 -6.64 13.64 11.78
CA ARG A 9 -6.51 12.75 10.63
C ARG A 9 -7.25 11.45 10.95
N GLY A 10 -8.18 11.05 10.08
CA GLY A 10 -8.90 9.79 10.23
C GLY A 10 -7.97 8.60 10.02
N GLN A 11 -8.31 7.46 10.62
CA GLN A 11 -7.57 6.23 10.41
C GLN A 11 -7.70 5.74 8.97
N ARG A 12 -6.67 5.06 8.47
CA ARG A 12 -6.62 4.49 7.11
C ARG A 12 -6.55 2.98 7.14
N TRP A 13 -7.32 2.33 6.29
CA TRP A 13 -7.25 0.89 6.13
C TRP A 13 -5.99 0.51 5.36
N ILE A 14 -5.22 -0.43 5.88
CA ILE A 14 -4.07 -1.04 5.21
C ILE A 14 -4.28 -2.54 5.08
N THR A 15 -3.68 -3.13 4.04
CA THR A 15 -3.83 -4.56 3.75
C THR A 15 -2.93 -5.41 4.62
N GLU A 16 -1.68 -5.01 4.75
CA GLU A 16 -0.67 -5.78 5.46
C GLU A 16 0.39 -4.88 6.08
N ILE A 17 1.17 -5.48 6.97
CA ILE A 17 2.34 -4.85 7.58
C ILE A 17 3.57 -5.55 7.00
N PRO A 18 4.48 -4.82 6.34
CA PRO A 18 5.66 -5.43 5.74
C PRO A 18 6.56 -6.04 6.82
N GLU A 19 7.12 -7.21 6.52
CA GLU A 19 8.09 -7.89 7.38
C GLU A 19 9.38 -7.06 7.51
N THR A 20 9.87 -6.53 6.37
CA THR A 20 11.05 -5.66 6.34
C THR A 20 10.63 -4.20 6.46
N ARG A 21 11.05 -3.56 7.55
CA ARG A 21 10.74 -2.15 7.85
C ARG A 21 11.92 -1.20 7.73
N ARG A 22 13.10 -1.70 7.35
CA ARG A 22 14.31 -0.89 7.25
C ARG A 22 15.07 -1.25 5.99
N PHE A 23 15.40 -0.23 5.21
CA PHE A 23 16.26 -0.29 4.03
C PHE A 23 17.42 0.67 4.26
N GLU A 24 18.65 0.21 4.00
CA GLU A 24 19.86 1.01 4.19
C GLU A 24 20.62 1.06 2.87
N PRO A 25 21.09 2.25 2.45
CA PRO A 25 21.88 2.40 1.22
C PRO A 25 23.28 1.83 1.42
N GLU A 26 23.77 1.12 0.41
CA GLU A 26 25.15 0.66 0.39
C GLU A 26 26.09 1.85 0.14
N GLY A 27 27.12 2.01 0.98
CA GLY A 27 28.09 3.12 0.89
C GLY A 27 27.57 4.49 1.35
N GLY A 28 26.33 4.59 1.83
CA GLY A 28 25.75 5.84 2.33
C GLY A 28 26.11 6.17 3.79
N SER A 29 25.69 7.37 4.22
CA SER A 29 25.82 7.85 5.60
C SER A 29 25.03 6.95 6.55
N LYS A 30 25.71 6.07 7.28
CA LYS A 30 25.06 5.17 8.26
C LYS A 30 24.29 5.99 9.29
N GLY A 31 22.96 5.83 9.32
CA GLY A 31 22.10 6.34 10.39
C GLY A 31 21.13 7.45 9.99
N GLU A 32 21.31 8.10 8.83
CA GLU A 32 20.30 9.04 8.33
C GLU A 32 19.24 8.28 7.52
N ALA A 33 18.01 8.27 8.03
CA ALA A 33 16.90 7.57 7.39
C ALA A 33 15.64 8.43 7.33
N VAL A 34 14.92 8.33 6.22
CA VAL A 34 13.61 8.95 6.03
C VAL A 34 12.52 8.02 6.59
N MET A 35 11.64 8.60 7.40
CA MET A 35 10.51 7.88 8.01
C MET A 35 9.30 7.89 7.07
N VAL A 36 8.96 6.74 6.51
CA VAL A 36 7.74 6.50 5.74
C VAL A 36 6.71 5.85 6.65
N THR A 37 5.48 6.35 6.68
CA THR A 37 4.42 5.73 7.49
C THR A 37 3.80 4.54 6.76
N LEU A 38 3.12 3.66 7.50
CA LEU A 38 2.40 2.53 6.88
C LEU A 38 1.28 3.01 5.94
N GLU A 39 0.65 4.14 6.26
CA GLU A 39 -0.34 4.79 5.41
C GLU A 39 0.25 5.26 4.07
N GLU A 40 1.43 5.88 4.11
CA GLU A 40 2.13 6.37 2.92
C GLU A 40 2.62 5.21 2.06
N LEU A 41 3.12 4.15 2.70
CA LEU A 41 3.53 2.95 2.01
C LEU A 41 2.34 2.27 1.31
N GLU A 42 1.20 2.14 1.98
CA GLU A 42 0.00 1.56 1.37
C GLU A 42 -0.47 2.40 0.18
N ALA A 43 -0.42 3.73 0.28
CA ALA A 43 -0.77 4.60 -0.83
C ALA A 43 0.15 4.39 -2.04
N ILE A 44 1.47 4.29 -1.82
CA ILE A 44 2.45 3.97 -2.87
C ILE A 44 2.17 2.57 -3.43
N ARG A 45 1.90 1.56 -2.59
CA ARG A 45 1.58 0.21 -3.04
C ARG A 45 0.39 0.20 -3.99
N LEU A 46 -0.71 0.86 -3.62
CA LEU A 46 -1.94 0.86 -4.41
C LEU A 46 -1.79 1.57 -5.76
N VAL A 47 -1.10 2.71 -5.81
CA VAL A 47 -1.03 3.51 -7.05
C VAL A 47 0.22 3.23 -7.86
N ASP A 48 1.39 3.13 -7.23
CA ASP A 48 2.67 3.00 -7.95
C ASP A 48 3.05 1.54 -8.22
N LEU A 49 2.56 0.59 -7.40
CA LEU A 49 2.85 -0.84 -7.60
C LEU A 49 1.68 -1.62 -8.21
N LEU A 50 0.45 -1.35 -7.77
CA LEU A 50 -0.77 -1.99 -8.28
C LEU A 50 -1.51 -1.17 -9.35
N GLU A 51 -0.98 0.01 -9.70
CA GLU A 51 -1.49 0.88 -10.78
C GLU A 51 -2.98 1.26 -10.67
N LEU A 52 -3.56 1.22 -9.47
CA LEU A 52 -4.95 1.61 -9.24
C LEU A 52 -5.15 3.09 -9.49
N GLN A 53 -6.35 3.46 -9.95
CA GLN A 53 -6.69 4.87 -10.09
C GLN A 53 -6.76 5.52 -8.71
N GLN A 54 -6.34 6.78 -8.62
CA GLN A 54 -6.27 7.49 -7.35
C GLN A 54 -7.62 7.54 -6.61
N GLN A 55 -8.73 7.55 -7.36
CA GLN A 55 -10.06 7.49 -6.77
C GLN A 55 -10.35 6.13 -6.13
N GLU A 56 -9.99 5.03 -6.79
CA GLU A 56 -10.19 3.66 -6.30
C GLU A 56 -9.32 3.39 -5.08
N ALA A 57 -8.04 3.78 -5.14
CA ALA A 57 -7.13 3.65 -4.01
C ALA A 57 -7.59 4.46 -2.79
N ALA A 58 -8.18 5.65 -2.99
CA ALA A 58 -8.75 6.44 -1.89
C ALA A 58 -9.94 5.74 -1.22
N LEU A 59 -10.82 5.11 -2.02
CA LEU A 59 -11.93 4.29 -1.51
C LEU A 59 -11.40 3.07 -0.76
N TYR A 60 -10.39 2.39 -1.31
CA TYR A 60 -9.77 1.22 -0.71
C TYR A 60 -9.20 1.51 0.69
N VAL A 61 -8.56 2.67 0.85
CA VAL A 61 -7.98 3.11 2.13
C VAL A 61 -9.05 3.71 3.07
N GLY A 62 -10.24 4.05 2.56
CA GLY A 62 -11.35 4.61 3.34
C GLY A 62 -11.20 6.09 3.67
N VAL A 63 -10.54 6.87 2.80
CA VAL A 63 -10.32 8.31 2.99
C VAL A 63 -10.75 9.12 1.75
N SER A 64 -10.84 10.44 1.89
CA SER A 64 -11.14 11.30 0.74
C SER A 64 -10.00 11.29 -0.29
N ARG A 65 -10.33 11.46 -1.58
CA ARG A 65 -9.35 11.57 -2.68
C ARG A 65 -8.22 12.56 -2.38
N LYS A 66 -8.55 13.70 -1.76
CA LYS A 66 -7.57 14.74 -1.37
C LYS A 66 -6.67 14.28 -0.23
N ALA A 67 -7.22 13.61 0.79
CA ALA A 67 -6.41 13.07 1.88
C ALA A 67 -5.45 12.01 1.37
N PHE A 68 -5.96 11.05 0.58
CA PHE A 68 -5.16 10.03 -0.08
C PHE A 68 -4.04 10.64 -0.94
N TRP A 69 -4.36 11.65 -1.75
CA TRP A 69 -3.36 12.36 -2.57
C TRP A 69 -2.22 12.94 -1.73
N ASN A 70 -2.54 13.53 -0.58
CA ASN A 70 -1.52 14.09 0.30
C ASN A 70 -0.60 13.01 0.87
N ASP A 71 -1.17 11.85 1.23
CA ASP A 71 -0.42 10.73 1.78
C ASP A 71 0.48 10.12 0.69
N LEU A 72 -0.06 9.88 -0.51
CA LEU A 72 0.70 9.44 -1.68
C LEU A 72 1.85 10.40 -2.05
N ARG A 73 1.55 11.71 -2.13
CA ARG A 73 2.55 12.73 -2.47
C ARG A 73 3.64 12.82 -1.40
N SER A 74 3.28 12.73 -0.13
CA SER A 74 4.22 12.73 0.99
C SER A 74 5.15 11.51 0.93
N GLY A 75 4.57 10.32 0.75
CA GLY A 75 5.31 9.07 0.60
C GLY A 75 6.29 9.12 -0.58
N ARG A 76 5.82 9.47 -1.78
CA ARG A 76 6.68 9.58 -2.97
C ARG A 76 7.84 10.55 -2.76
N LYS A 77 7.59 11.71 -2.14
CA LYS A 77 8.64 12.69 -1.83
C LYS A 77 9.70 12.08 -0.90
N LYS A 78 9.28 11.37 0.15
CA LYS A 78 10.18 10.73 1.12
C LYS A 78 11.05 9.66 0.48
N VAL A 79 10.45 8.78 -0.31
CA VAL A 79 11.18 7.74 -1.06
C VAL A 79 12.14 8.36 -2.05
N ALA A 80 11.69 9.34 -2.85
CA ALA A 80 12.55 10.04 -3.79
C ALA A 80 13.74 10.74 -3.09
N SER A 81 13.50 11.39 -1.94
CA SER A 81 14.56 11.99 -1.14
C SER A 81 15.56 10.96 -0.62
N ALA A 82 15.11 9.79 -0.16
CA ALA A 82 16.00 8.73 0.27
C ALA A 82 16.90 8.24 -0.88
N LEU A 83 16.33 8.07 -2.08
CA LEU A 83 17.09 7.64 -3.25
C LEU A 83 18.07 8.69 -3.77
N VAL A 84 17.67 9.97 -3.80
CA VAL A 84 18.52 11.07 -4.33
C VAL A 84 19.68 11.41 -3.39
N TYR A 85 19.44 11.41 -2.08
CA TYR A 85 20.44 11.79 -1.08
C TYR A 85 21.20 10.60 -0.49
N GLY A 86 20.88 9.37 -0.89
CA GLY A 86 21.50 8.16 -0.36
C GLY A 86 21.20 7.97 1.14
N LEU A 87 19.93 8.13 1.53
CA LEU A 87 19.47 7.93 2.91
C LEU A 87 18.79 6.57 3.05
N GLY A 88 18.78 6.04 4.28
CA GLY A 88 17.96 4.90 4.64
C GLY A 88 16.45 5.19 4.55
N ILE A 89 15.65 4.14 4.50
CA ILE A 89 14.19 4.22 4.63
C ILE A 89 13.77 3.40 5.84
N ARG A 90 12.99 3.99 6.72
CA ARG A 90 12.36 3.30 7.86
C ARG A 90 10.85 3.42 7.74
N ILE A 91 10.18 2.27 7.81
CA ILE A 91 8.73 2.16 7.73
C ILE A 91 8.16 2.01 9.14
N GLU A 92 7.68 3.10 9.71
CA GLU A 92 7.14 3.10 11.07
C GLU A 92 6.03 4.15 11.27
N GLY A 93 5.18 3.92 12.28
CA GLY A 93 4.13 4.86 12.68
C GLY A 93 2.94 4.93 11.72
N GLY A 94 2.21 6.04 11.80
CA GLY A 94 0.91 6.21 11.14
C GLY A 94 -0.27 5.87 12.06
N SER A 95 -1.48 6.16 11.61
CA SER A 95 -2.74 5.87 12.28
C SER A 95 -3.61 5.02 11.36
N TYR A 96 -3.44 3.71 11.42
CA TYR A 96 -4.07 2.78 10.50
C TYR A 96 -4.95 1.75 11.21
N LEU A 97 -5.78 1.08 10.41
CA LEU A 97 -6.53 -0.11 10.75
C LEU A 97 -6.10 -1.22 9.79
N LEU A 98 -5.78 -2.39 10.31
CA LEU A 98 -5.43 -3.54 9.48
C LEU A 98 -6.72 -4.20 8.99
N ARG A 99 -6.85 -4.46 7.69
CA ARG A 99 -7.95 -5.28 7.16
C ARG A 99 -7.71 -6.71 7.65
N GLU A 100 -8.65 -7.28 8.40
CA GLU A 100 -8.56 -8.67 8.85
C GLU A 100 -8.56 -9.59 7.61
N GLY A 101 -7.39 -10.13 7.27
CA GLY A 101 -7.30 -11.29 6.38
C GLY A 101 -7.93 -12.48 7.09
N GLY A 102 -8.81 -13.22 6.41
CA GLY A 102 -9.58 -14.31 6.99
C GLY A 102 -8.73 -15.35 7.71
N THR A 103 -8.58 -15.21 9.02
CA THR A 103 -8.48 -16.37 9.92
C THR A 103 -9.89 -16.67 10.40
N GLU A 104 -10.49 -17.69 9.78
CA GLU A 104 -11.66 -18.44 10.23
C GLU A 104 -11.99 -18.19 11.72
N THR A 105 -12.92 -17.28 11.98
CA THR A 105 -13.65 -17.27 13.26
C THR A 105 -15.13 -17.18 12.91
N SER A 106 -15.83 -18.26 13.28
CA SER A 106 -17.23 -18.58 13.04
C SER A 106 -18.19 -17.38 13.04
N PRO A 107 -19.20 -17.34 12.13
CA PRO A 107 -20.11 -16.21 12.03
C PRO A 107 -21.11 -16.21 13.19
N SER A 108 -21.20 -15.09 13.92
CA SER A 108 -22.40 -14.77 14.71
C SER A 108 -23.44 -14.12 13.80
N PRO A 109 -24.72 -14.55 13.86
CA PRO A 109 -25.69 -14.23 12.83
C PRO A 109 -26.34 -12.86 13.08
N GLY A 110 -26.54 -12.13 12.00
CA GLY A 110 -27.55 -11.09 11.93
C GLY A 110 -27.00 -9.76 11.45
N LEU A 111 -27.02 -9.56 10.14
CA LEU A 111 -27.45 -8.34 9.46
C LEU A 111 -27.16 -8.49 7.95
N GLU A 112 -28.22 -8.64 7.15
CA GLU A 112 -28.23 -8.40 5.71
C GLU A 112 -29.48 -7.55 5.41
N PRO A 113 -29.54 -6.71 4.34
CA PRO A 113 -28.71 -6.75 3.14
C PRO A 113 -28.21 -5.37 2.62
N GLU A 114 -26.89 -5.18 2.54
CA GLU A 114 -26.24 -4.22 1.61
C GLU A 114 -25.02 -4.89 0.91
N GLY A 115 -25.04 -6.22 0.80
CA GLY A 115 -23.86 -7.03 0.47
C GLY A 115 -23.48 -7.14 -1.00
N LYS A 116 -24.38 -6.89 -1.97
CA LYS A 116 -24.07 -7.14 -3.39
C LYS A 116 -23.05 -6.18 -3.98
N ALA A 117 -23.24 -4.86 -3.82
CA ALA A 117 -22.30 -3.87 -4.37
C ALA A 117 -20.91 -3.97 -3.74
N ARG A 118 -20.82 -4.27 -2.44
CA ARG A 118 -19.54 -4.45 -1.74
C ARG A 118 -18.80 -5.72 -2.18
N MET A 119 -19.53 -6.81 -2.42
CA MET A 119 -18.96 -8.05 -2.93
C MET A 119 -18.52 -7.88 -4.38
N ASP A 120 -19.32 -7.20 -5.21
CA ASP A 120 -18.99 -6.93 -6.61
C ASP A 120 -17.75 -6.02 -6.71
N ASP A 121 -17.63 -5.01 -5.86
CA ASP A 121 -16.44 -4.16 -5.77
C ASP A 121 -15.22 -4.95 -5.29
N GLN A 122 -15.41 -5.90 -4.36
CA GLN A 122 -14.33 -6.71 -3.82
C GLN A 122 -13.86 -7.81 -4.79
N VAL A 123 -14.79 -8.41 -5.54
CA VAL A 123 -14.50 -9.36 -6.62
C VAL A 123 -13.78 -8.64 -7.77
N ARG A 124 -14.26 -7.47 -8.19
CA ARG A 124 -13.58 -6.65 -9.21
C ARG A 124 -12.17 -6.27 -8.80
N LEU A 125 -11.97 -5.96 -7.52
CA LEU A 125 -10.65 -5.63 -7.01
C LEU A 125 -9.71 -6.84 -7.05
N LEU A 126 -10.20 -8.02 -6.66
CA LEU A 126 -9.43 -9.27 -6.76
C LEU A 126 -9.12 -9.64 -8.22
N GLU A 127 -10.05 -9.40 -9.15
CA GLU A 127 -9.84 -9.59 -10.59
C GLU A 127 -8.73 -8.67 -11.12
N LEU A 128 -8.74 -7.39 -10.75
CA LEU A 128 -7.68 -6.43 -11.11
C LEU A 128 -6.34 -6.82 -10.49
N GLU A 129 -6.32 -7.25 -9.23
CA GLU A 129 -5.10 -7.75 -8.58
C GLU A 129 -4.54 -8.99 -9.29
N MET A 130 -5.42 -9.92 -9.70
CA MET A 130 -5.04 -11.09 -10.48
C MET A 130 -4.41 -10.71 -11.84
N GLU A 131 -5.02 -9.80 -12.60
CA GLU A 131 -4.50 -9.39 -13.91
C GLU A 131 -3.09 -8.77 -13.81
N VAL A 132 -2.86 -7.94 -12.78
CA VAL A 132 -1.55 -7.32 -12.54
C VAL A 132 -0.48 -8.36 -12.18
N ILE A 133 -0.84 -9.36 -11.35
CA ILE A 133 0.05 -10.47 -10.99
C ILE A 133 0.37 -11.31 -12.23
N GLU A 134 -0.62 -11.61 -13.07
CA GLU A 134 -0.41 -12.38 -14.29
C GLU A 134 0.53 -11.69 -15.27
N GLU A 135 0.37 -10.37 -15.48
CA GLU A 135 1.27 -9.59 -16.33
C GLU A 135 2.69 -9.53 -15.78
N ARG A 136 2.84 -9.41 -14.45
CA ARG A 136 4.16 -9.47 -13.80
C ARG A 136 4.80 -10.86 -13.96
N LEU A 137 4.05 -11.93 -13.79
CA LEU A 137 4.52 -13.30 -14.00
C LEU A 137 4.89 -13.54 -15.48
N ARG A 138 4.12 -12.98 -16.43
CA ARG A 138 4.43 -13.01 -17.87
C ARG A 138 5.78 -12.37 -18.16
N ARG A 139 6.05 -11.19 -17.58
CA ARG A 139 7.35 -10.50 -17.73
C ARG A 139 8.50 -11.28 -17.10
N ILE A 140 8.30 -11.86 -15.92
CA ILE A 140 9.31 -12.72 -15.28
C ILE A 140 9.59 -13.95 -16.14
N ARG A 141 8.55 -14.60 -16.67
CA ARG A 141 8.68 -15.76 -17.56
C ARG A 141 9.44 -15.43 -18.83
N SER A 142 9.07 -14.34 -19.52
CA SER A 142 9.79 -13.85 -20.71
C SER A 142 11.26 -13.53 -20.40
N ARG A 143 11.55 -12.99 -19.22
CA ARG A 143 12.93 -12.75 -18.78
C ARG A 143 13.68 -14.04 -18.45
N MET A 144 13.02 -15.07 -17.93
CA MET A 144 13.61 -16.39 -17.70
C MET A 144 13.92 -17.11 -19.02
N GLU A 145 13.00 -17.05 -19.98
CA GLU A 145 13.17 -17.57 -21.35
C GLU A 145 14.36 -16.88 -22.04
N ALA A 146 14.44 -15.55 -21.95
CA ALA A 146 15.54 -14.77 -22.51
C ALA A 146 16.91 -15.08 -21.87
N LEU A 147 16.92 -15.58 -20.62
CA LEU A 147 18.14 -16.00 -19.92
C LEU A 147 18.46 -17.50 -20.12
N GLY A 148 17.68 -18.21 -20.93
CA GLY A 148 17.90 -19.63 -21.22
C GLY A 148 17.69 -20.55 -20.01
N LEU A 149 17.00 -20.07 -18.97
CA LEU A 149 16.61 -20.84 -17.80
C LEU A 149 15.28 -21.57 -18.09
N GLU A 150 15.28 -22.45 -19.10
CA GLU A 150 14.18 -23.40 -19.23
C GLU A 150 14.28 -24.38 -18.05
N ALA A 151 13.25 -24.38 -17.21
CA ALA A 151 13.07 -25.41 -16.19
C ALA A 151 12.99 -26.77 -16.90
N ARG A 152 14.01 -27.61 -16.68
CA ARG A 152 13.90 -29.06 -16.89
C ARG A 152 12.90 -29.65 -15.90
#